data_AF-A0A958C1W3-F1
#
_entry.id   AF-A0A958C1W3-F1
#
_cell.length_a   1.000
_cell.length_b   1.000
_cell.length_c   1.000
_cell.angle_alpha   90.00
_cell.angle_beta   90.00
_cell.angle_gamma   90.00
#
_symmetry.space_group_name_H-M   'P 1'
#
loop_
_entity.id
_entity.type
_entity.pdbx_description
1 polymer ?
#
loop_
_entity_poly.entity_id
_entity_poly.type
_entity_poly.pdbx_seq_one_letter_code
_entity_poly.pdbx_strand_id
1 'polypeptide(L)'
;SGPGTAGRLQAISSVAAPDLVHYLTKNYHDPAVITIPIGDDHCLKCHSDVSANKNFNNHFHAFLPQWQELAPDSAATCTECHQGHVTGGSADIAFVQETTARAVCERCHAFAGRR
;
A
#
# COMPACT_ATOMS: atom_id res chain seq x y z
N SER A 1 0.74 9.54 -7.29
CA SER A 1 0.60 10.99 -7.04
C SER A 1 -0.67 11.27 -6.27
N GLY A 2 -0.60 12.06 -5.19
CA GLY A 2 -1.79 12.45 -4.42
C GLY A 2 -2.77 13.28 -5.25
N PRO A 3 -4.00 13.53 -4.76
CA PRO A 3 -4.99 14.33 -5.46
C PRO A 3 -4.51 15.79 -5.66
N GLY A 4 -4.88 16.37 -6.80
CA GLY A 4 -4.67 17.80 -7.09
C GLY A 4 -3.24 18.20 -7.44
N THR A 5 -3.01 19.52 -7.50
CA THR A 5 -1.73 20.13 -7.89
C THR A 5 -0.64 19.87 -6.86
N ALA A 6 -0.97 19.88 -5.57
CA ALA A 6 -0.04 19.59 -4.49
C ALA A 6 0.51 18.15 -4.57
N GLY A 7 -0.36 17.16 -4.74
CA GLY A 7 0.05 15.76 -4.91
C GLY A 7 0.85 15.50 -6.19
N ARG A 8 0.62 16.29 -7.24
CA ARG A 8 1.44 16.27 -8.46
C ARG A 8 2.82 16.86 -8.24
N LEU A 9 2.92 18.00 -7.57
CA LEU A 9 4.20 18.63 -7.25
C LEU A 9 5.05 17.75 -6.35
N GLN A 10 4.45 17.13 -5.32
CA GLN A 10 5.13 16.17 -4.47
C GLN A 10 5.69 14.99 -5.27
N ALA A 11 4.88 14.37 -6.14
CA ALA A 11 5.34 13.25 -6.95
C ALA A 11 6.50 13.63 -7.89
N ILE A 12 6.47 14.84 -8.44
CA ILE A 12 7.58 15.35 -9.27
C ILE A 12 8.83 15.53 -8.43
N SER A 13 8.73 16.19 -7.27
CA SER A 13 9.89 16.53 -6.47
C SER A 13 10.50 15.34 -5.73
N SER A 14 9.68 14.38 -5.28
CA SER A 14 10.15 13.26 -4.46
C SER A 14 10.48 11.99 -5.24
N VAL A 15 9.99 11.84 -6.48
CA VAL A 15 10.23 10.63 -7.30
C VAL A 15 10.83 11.02 -8.65
N ALA A 16 10.10 11.78 -9.47
CA ALA A 16 10.48 11.98 -10.87
C ALA A 16 11.79 12.75 -11.05
N ALA A 17 12.03 13.81 -10.26
CA ALA A 17 13.25 14.59 -10.34
C ALA A 17 14.50 13.79 -9.89
N PRO A 18 14.48 13.09 -8.73
CA PRO A 18 15.56 12.16 -8.37
C PRO A 18 15.81 11.08 -9.43
N ASP A 19 14.76 10.42 -9.94
CA ASP A 19 14.89 9.35 -10.95
C ASP A 19 15.54 9.87 -12.23
N LEU A 20 15.17 11.08 -12.67
CA LEU A 20 15.80 11.72 -13.83
C LEU A 20 17.30 11.97 -13.60
N VAL A 21 17.70 12.42 -12.41
CA VAL A 21 19.12 12.59 -12.06
C VAL A 21 19.84 11.25 -12.07
N HIS A 22 19.26 10.19 -11.49
CA HIS A 22 19.83 8.84 -11.53
C HIS A 22 19.98 8.32 -12.96
N TYR A 23 18.99 8.54 -13.82
CA TYR A 23 19.05 8.16 -15.23
C TYR A 23 20.16 8.91 -15.98
N LEU A 24 20.22 10.24 -15.88
CA LEU A 24 21.22 11.07 -16.56
C LEU A 24 22.65 10.78 -16.09
N THR A 25 22.82 10.44 -14.81
CA THR A 25 24.12 10.07 -14.24
C THR A 25 24.49 8.59 -14.40
N LYS A 26 23.62 7.79 -15.04
CA LYS A 26 23.75 6.33 -15.18
C LYS A 26 23.84 5.56 -13.85
N ASN A 27 23.34 6.14 -12.77
CA ASN A 27 23.25 5.52 -11.43
C ASN A 27 21.85 4.93 -11.16
N TYR A 28 21.16 4.45 -12.20
CA TYR A 28 19.84 3.83 -12.07
C TYR A 28 19.98 2.34 -11.73
N HIS A 29 18.98 1.78 -11.04
CA HIS A 29 18.92 0.36 -10.67
C HIS A 29 17.82 -0.36 -11.46
N ASP A 30 18.07 -1.62 -11.82
CA ASP A 30 17.08 -2.51 -12.45
C ASP A 30 17.02 -3.85 -11.69
N PRO A 31 15.88 -4.21 -11.06
CA PRO A 31 14.64 -3.43 -10.99
C PRO A 31 14.80 -2.16 -10.14
N ALA A 32 13.97 -1.16 -10.43
CA ALA A 32 13.96 0.09 -9.68
C ALA A 32 13.66 -0.17 -8.19
N VAL A 33 14.45 0.43 -7.30
CA VAL A 33 14.25 0.32 -5.85
C VAL A 33 13.16 1.29 -5.43
N ILE A 34 12.04 0.77 -4.90
CA ILE A 34 10.98 1.61 -4.35
C ILE A 34 11.37 2.05 -2.94
N THR A 35 11.73 3.32 -2.79
CA THR A 35 12.09 3.94 -1.49
C THR A 35 10.93 4.65 -0.81
N ILE A 36 9.88 4.95 -1.57
CA ILE A 36 8.66 5.60 -1.07
C ILE A 36 7.50 4.63 -1.31
N PRO A 37 6.92 4.04 -0.24
CA PRO A 37 5.75 3.18 -0.36
C PRO A 37 4.59 3.90 -1.04
N ILE A 38 3.85 3.17 -1.87
CA ILE A 38 2.64 3.69 -2.50
C ILE A 38 1.53 3.76 -1.44
N GLY A 39 0.94 4.94 -1.27
CA GLY A 39 -0.20 5.15 -0.38
C GLY A 39 -1.52 4.60 -0.93
N ASP A 40 -2.42 4.20 -0.03
CA ASP A 40 -3.72 3.60 -0.36
C ASP A 40 -4.61 4.51 -1.22
N ASP A 41 -4.45 5.82 -1.09
CA ASP A 41 -5.17 6.80 -1.91
C ASP A 41 -4.88 6.64 -3.42
N HIS A 42 -3.75 6.03 -3.78
CA HIS A 42 -3.44 5.69 -5.17
C HIS A 42 -4.12 4.39 -5.60
N CYS A 43 -4.21 3.40 -4.72
CA CYS A 43 -4.90 2.13 -4.97
C CYS A 43 -6.40 2.35 -5.15
N LEU A 44 -7.01 3.14 -4.26
CA LEU A 44 -8.46 3.37 -4.20
C LEU A 44 -9.01 4.21 -5.36
N LYS A 45 -8.16 4.80 -6.22
CA LYS A 45 -8.60 5.44 -7.47
C LYS A 45 -9.20 4.44 -8.45
N CYS A 46 -8.72 3.21 -8.44
CA CYS A 46 -9.19 2.12 -9.29
C CYS A 46 -9.93 1.03 -8.50
N HIS A 47 -9.58 0.84 -7.22
CA HIS A 47 -10.15 -0.19 -6.34
C HIS A 47 -11.08 0.40 -5.28
N SER A 48 -11.90 1.37 -5.66
CA SER A 48 -12.80 2.09 -4.73
C SER A 48 -13.88 1.19 -4.12
N ASP A 49 -14.14 0.03 -4.72
CA ASP A 49 -15.16 -0.93 -4.33
C ASP A 49 -14.67 -1.97 -3.31
N VAL A 50 -13.36 -2.04 -3.03
CA VAL A 50 -12.76 -3.09 -2.19
C VAL A 50 -13.33 -3.10 -0.76
N SER A 51 -13.75 -1.95 -0.24
CA SER A 51 -14.34 -1.81 1.10
C SER A 51 -15.87 -1.88 1.12
N ALA A 52 -16.52 -1.97 -0.05
CA ALA A 52 -17.98 -1.90 -0.16
C ALA A 52 -18.68 -3.15 0.39
N ASN A 53 -18.09 -4.33 0.18
CA ASN A 53 -18.72 -5.61 0.51
C ASN A 53 -18.34 -6.07 1.93
N LYS A 54 -19.29 -5.99 2.86
CA LYS A 54 -19.14 -6.47 4.24
C LYS A 54 -19.57 -7.93 4.36
N ASN A 55 -18.65 -8.86 4.15
CA ASN A 55 -18.86 -10.29 4.37
C ASN A 55 -17.65 -10.92 5.04
N PHE A 56 -17.77 -12.20 5.46
CA PHE A 56 -16.69 -12.90 6.16
C PHE A 56 -15.40 -13.01 5.33
N ASN A 57 -15.47 -13.08 4.00
CA ASN A 57 -14.27 -13.20 3.15
C ASN A 57 -13.60 -11.85 2.85
N ASN A 58 -14.31 -10.74 3.05
CA ASN A 58 -13.83 -9.38 2.76
C ASN A 58 -13.81 -8.48 4.01
N HIS A 59 -13.96 -9.06 5.20
CA HIS A 59 -14.10 -8.30 6.45
C HIS A 59 -12.88 -7.39 6.69
N PHE A 60 -11.68 -7.86 6.35
CA PHE A 60 -10.47 -7.05 6.45
C PHE A 60 -10.62 -5.72 5.70
N HIS A 61 -10.86 -5.76 4.38
CA HIS A 61 -10.99 -4.54 3.57
C HIS A 61 -12.19 -3.68 3.96
N ALA A 62 -13.29 -4.31 4.37
CA ALA A 62 -14.48 -3.63 4.85
C ALA A 62 -14.25 -2.81 6.13
N PHE A 63 -13.40 -3.29 7.03
CA PHE A 63 -13.10 -2.64 8.32
C PHE A 63 -11.78 -1.86 8.31
N LEU A 64 -10.96 -2.00 7.27
CA LEU A 64 -9.68 -1.31 7.14
C LEU A 64 -9.82 0.22 7.27
N PRO A 65 -10.79 0.92 6.63
CA PRO A 65 -10.92 2.36 6.81
C PRO A 65 -11.17 2.78 8.26
N GLN A 66 -11.97 2.00 8.99
CA GLN A 66 -12.23 2.25 10.41
C GLN A 66 -10.98 2.01 11.27
N TRP A 67 -10.18 1.00 10.93
CA TRP A 67 -8.91 0.77 11.61
C TRP A 67 -7.91 1.90 11.35
N GLN A 68 -7.80 2.35 10.09
CA GLN A 68 -6.94 3.48 9.68
C GLN A 68 -7.35 4.80 10.33
N GLU A 69 -8.65 5.05 10.50
CA GLU A 69 -9.15 6.23 11.19
C GLU A 69 -8.80 6.22 12.68
N LEU A 70 -8.94 5.06 13.33
CA LEU A 70 -8.88 4.98 14.79
C LEU A 70 -7.50 4.59 15.35
N ALA A 71 -6.61 4.10 14.50
CA ALA A 71 -5.22 3.76 14.88
C ALA A 71 -4.27 3.95 13.68
N PRO A 72 -4.16 5.18 13.13
CA PRO A 72 -3.44 5.47 11.88
C PRO A 72 -1.97 5.02 11.91
N ASP A 73 -1.32 5.05 13.07
CA ASP A 73 0.09 4.67 13.22
C ASP A 73 0.33 3.15 13.23
N SER A 74 -0.72 2.34 13.30
CA SER A 74 -0.64 0.87 13.43
C SER A 74 -1.48 0.10 12.42
N ALA A 75 -2.39 0.81 11.75
CA ALA A 75 -3.24 0.25 10.72
C ALA A 75 -2.43 -0.18 9.51
N ALA A 76 -2.86 -1.27 8.90
CA ALA A 76 -2.23 -1.74 7.68
C ALA A 76 -2.53 -0.81 6.49
N THR A 77 -1.73 -0.96 5.45
CA THR A 77 -1.94 -0.34 4.14
C THR A 77 -2.10 -1.43 3.08
N CYS A 78 -2.63 -1.09 1.91
CA CYS A 78 -2.80 -2.01 0.79
C CYS A 78 -1.48 -2.72 0.43
N THR A 79 -0.37 -1.98 0.44
CA THR A 79 0.95 -2.47 0.03
C THR A 79 1.65 -3.30 1.09
N GLU A 80 1.17 -3.36 2.33
CA GLU A 80 1.74 -4.26 3.35
C GLU A 80 1.47 -5.74 2.97
N CYS A 81 0.26 -6.02 2.48
CA CYS A 81 -0.11 -7.35 1.97
C CYS A 81 0.18 -7.50 0.47
N HIS A 82 -0.25 -6.53 -0.35
CA HIS A 82 -0.15 -6.58 -1.82
C HIS A 82 1.16 -5.95 -2.30
N GLN A 83 2.24 -6.69 -2.14
CA GLN A 83 3.56 -6.22 -2.54
C GLN A 83 3.82 -6.53 -4.02
N GLY A 84 3.74 -5.50 -4.86
CA GLY A 84 4.18 -5.58 -6.25
C GLY A 84 5.71 -5.57 -6.36
N HIS A 85 6.25 -6.31 -7.34
CA HIS A 85 7.68 -6.53 -7.64
C HIS A 85 8.38 -7.62 -6.79
N VAL A 86 9.72 -7.70 -6.88
CA VAL A 86 10.63 -8.74 -6.35
C VAL A 86 10.62 -8.95 -4.83
N THR A 87 9.72 -8.30 -4.08
CA THR A 87 9.66 -8.41 -2.60
C THR A 87 8.90 -9.64 -2.09
N GLY A 88 8.47 -10.53 -3.01
CA GLY A 88 8.03 -11.89 -2.66
C GLY A 88 6.53 -12.08 -2.54
N GLY A 89 5.72 -11.21 -3.14
CA GLY A 89 4.29 -11.43 -3.36
C GLY A 89 4.03 -12.38 -4.53
N SER A 90 3.08 -13.29 -4.40
CA SER A 90 2.80 -14.30 -5.43
C SER A 90 1.59 -13.94 -6.30
N ALA A 91 1.76 -13.99 -7.63
CA ALA A 91 0.76 -13.49 -8.59
C ALA A 91 -0.55 -14.31 -8.56
N ASP A 92 -0.49 -15.59 -8.23
CA ASP A 92 -1.63 -16.49 -8.06
C ASP A 92 -2.56 -16.09 -6.90
N ILE A 93 -2.04 -15.35 -5.92
CA ILE A 93 -2.78 -14.80 -4.78
C ILE A 93 -2.77 -13.27 -4.79
N ALA A 94 -2.81 -12.66 -5.97
CA ALA A 94 -2.88 -11.20 -6.16
C ALA A 94 -1.70 -10.45 -5.51
N PHE A 95 -0.49 -10.99 -5.66
CA PHE A 95 0.77 -10.45 -5.15
C PHE A 95 0.81 -10.34 -3.62
N VAL A 96 0.10 -11.24 -2.93
CA VAL A 96 0.14 -11.34 -1.48
C VAL A 96 1.36 -12.15 -1.03
N GLN A 97 1.95 -11.74 0.09
CA GLN A 97 2.92 -12.54 0.84
C GLN A 97 2.27 -13.08 2.11
N GLU A 98 2.06 -14.39 2.18
CA GLU A 98 1.24 -15.02 3.24
C GLU A 98 1.75 -14.76 4.66
N THR A 99 3.07 -14.79 4.86
CA THR A 99 3.69 -14.55 6.18
C THR A 99 3.39 -13.14 6.68
N THR A 100 3.49 -12.16 5.80
CA THR A 100 3.18 -10.76 6.10
C THR A 100 1.69 -10.56 6.30
N ALA A 101 0.85 -11.15 5.43
CA ALA A 101 -0.59 -11.09 5.55
C ALA A 101 -1.08 -11.67 6.90
N ARG A 102 -0.52 -12.80 7.35
CA ARG A 102 -0.88 -13.38 8.65
C ARG A 102 -0.58 -12.44 9.82
N ALA A 103 0.59 -11.83 9.85
CA ALA A 103 0.94 -10.87 10.89
C ALA A 103 0.00 -9.64 10.90
N VAL A 104 -0.42 -9.18 9.72
CA VAL A 104 -1.42 -8.12 9.57
C VAL A 104 -2.79 -8.56 10.12
N CYS A 105 -3.23 -9.78 9.81
CA CYS A 105 -4.47 -10.35 10.34
C CYS A 105 -4.47 -10.38 11.88
N GLU A 106 -3.39 -10.87 12.48
CA GLU A 106 -3.22 -10.94 13.92
C GLU A 106 -3.26 -9.54 14.56
N ARG A 107 -2.61 -8.55 13.94
CA ARG A 107 -2.61 -7.16 14.41
C ARG A 107 -3.99 -6.53 14.35
N CYS A 108 -4.71 -6.75 13.25
CA CYS A 108 -6.09 -6.30 13.09
C CYS A 108 -7.01 -6.93 14.15
N HIS A 109 -6.88 -8.24 14.38
CA HIS A 109 -7.70 -8.95 15.38
C HIS A 109 -7.34 -8.55 16.81
N ALA A 110 -6.06 -8.28 17.10
CA ALA A 110 -5.63 -7.76 18.39
C ALA A 110 -6.19 -6.35 18.65
N PHE A 111 -6.25 -5.50 17.62
CA PHE A 111 -6.91 -4.20 17.72
C PHE A 111 -8.42 -4.34 17.95
N ALA A 112 -9.10 -5.19 17.18
CA ALA A 112 -10.54 -5.39 17.28
C ALA A 112 -10.97 -6.02 18.61
N GLY A 113 -10.19 -6.98 19.14
CA GLY A 113 -10.51 -7.67 20.39
C GLY A 113 -10.19 -6.91 21.67
N ARG A 114 -9.52 -5.75 21.57
CA ARG A 114 -9.29 -4.83 22.71
C ARG A 114 -10.42 -3.81 22.89
N ARG A 115 -11.45 -3.88 22.04
CA ARG A 115 -12.59 -2.97 22.05
C ARG A 115 -13.86 -3.67 22.48
#